data_AF-A0A6B0WPT1-F1
#
_entry.id   AF-A0A6B0WPT1-F1
#
_cell.length_a   1.000
_cell.length_b   1.000
_cell.length_c   1.000
_cell.angle_alpha   90.00
_cell.angle_beta   90.00
_cell.angle_gamma   90.00
#
_symmetry.space_group_name_H-M   'P 1'
#
loop_
_entity.id
_entity.type
_entity.pdbx_description
1 polymer ?
#
loop_
_entity_poly.entity_id
_entity_poly.type
_entity_poly.pdbx_seq_one_letter_code
_entity_poly.pdbx_strand_id
1 'polypeptide(L)' 'MKIAVVGKGGAGKTTTSAVLARTLGRRGARVVALDCDTNPNLGLSLGV' A
#
# COMPACT_ATOMS: atom_id res chain seq x y z
N MET A 1 -12.43 -6.75 -4.22
CA MET A 1 -12.55 -5.37 -3.69
C MET A 1 -11.44 -4.52 -4.29
N LYS A 2 -11.67 -3.22 -4.52
CA LYS A 2 -10.67 -2.26 -5.00
C LYS A 2 -10.62 -1.09 -4.01
N ILE A 3 -9.41 -0.70 -3.58
CA ILE A 3 -9.20 0.38 -2.59
C ILE A 3 -8.15 1.32 -3.15
N ALA A 4 -8.42 2.62 -3.11
CA ALA A 4 -7.47 3.67 -3.47
C ALA A 4 -7.16 4.51 -2.23
N VAL A 5 -5.87 4.71 -1.93
CA VAL A 5 -5.41 5.57 -0.83
C VAL A 5 -4.83 6.84 -1.43
N VAL A 6 -5.52 7.96 -1.22
CA VAL A 6 -5.18 9.28 -1.78
C VAL A 6 -4.92 10.30 -0.68
N GLY A 7 -4.17 11.35 -1.00
CA GLY A 7 -3.77 12.38 -0.04
C GLY A 7 -2.55 13.18 -0.48
N LYS A 8 -2.31 14.31 0.19
CA LYS A 8 -1.15 15.19 -0.06
C LYS A 8 0.20 14.50 0.25
N GLY A 9 1.31 15.17 -0.12
CA GLY A 9 2.65 14.77 0.32
C GLY A 9 2.72 14.66 1.85
N GLY A 10 3.33 13.58 2.35
CA GLY A 10 3.46 13.31 3.79
C GLY A 10 2.19 12.82 4.50
N ALA A 11 1.05 12.63 3.82
CA ALA A 11 -0.20 12.18 4.43
C ALA A 11 -0.20 10.69 4.88
N GLY A 12 0.92 9.97 4.74
CA GLY A 12 1.01 8.55 5.12
C GLY A 12 0.36 7.57 4.14
N LYS A 13 0.19 7.94 2.87
CA LYS A 13 -0.41 7.07 1.83
C LYS A 13 0.29 5.73 1.71
N THR A 14 1.60 5.74 1.46
CA THR A 14 2.42 4.54 1.28
C THR A 14 2.38 3.64 2.50
N THR A 15 2.50 4.22 3.69
CA THR A 15 2.41 3.50 4.96
C THR A 15 1.04 2.82 5.12
N THR A 16 -0.04 3.55 4.83
CA THR A 16 -1.41 3.04 4.93
C THR A 16 -1.65 1.92 3.91
N SER A 17 -1.22 2.11 2.66
CA SER A 17 -1.30 1.09 1.61
C SER A 17 -0.52 -0.18 1.99
N ALA A 18 0.68 -0.04 2.56
CA ALA A 18 1.49 -1.17 3.00
C ALA A 18 0.83 -1.94 4.16
N VAL A 19 0.35 -1.24 5.18
CA VAL A 19 -0.35 -1.86 6.33
C VAL A 19 -1.61 -2.58 5.87
N LEU A 20 -2.40 -1.95 4.99
CA LEU A 20 -3.62 -2.53 4.45
C LEU A 20 -3.32 -3.80 3.63
N ALA A 21 -2.38 -3.73 2.69
CA ALA A 21 -1.99 -4.86 1.87
C ALA A 21 -1.45 -6.02 2.70
N ARG A 22 -0.57 -5.74 3.66
CA ARG A 22 0.02 -6.75 4.55
C ARG A 22 -1.04 -7.39 5.47
N THR A 23 -1.94 -6.59 6.03
CA THR A 23 -3.01 -7.09 6.90
C THR A 23 -3.98 -7.99 6.13
N LEU A 24 -4.39 -7.58 4.93
CA LEU A 24 -5.28 -8.37 4.07
C LEU A 24 -4.61 -9.66 3.61
N GLY A 25 -3.35 -9.61 3.17
CA GLY A 25 -2.58 -10.79 2.79
C GLY A 25 -2.45 -11.79 3.94
N ARG A 26 -2.17 -11.32 5.16
CA ARG A 26 -2.11 -12.16 6.37
C ARG A 26 -3.45 -12.81 6.73
N ARG A 27 -4.58 -12.23 6.30
CA ARG A 27 -5.92 -12.81 6.47
C ARG A 27 -6.31 -13.79 5.35
N GLY A 28 -5.37 -14.14 4.46
CA GLY A 28 -5.60 -15.07 3.35
C GLY A 28 -6.21 -14.43 2.10
N ALA A 29 -6.36 -13.11 2.06
CA ALA A 29 -6.81 -12.45 0.84
C ALA A 29 -5.68 -12.44 -0.21
N ARG A 30 -6.02 -12.71 -1.47
CA ARG A 30 -5.10 -12.43 -2.59
C ARG A 30 -5.07 -10.92 -2.82
N VAL A 31 -3.92 -10.31 -2.59
CA VAL A 31 -3.72 -8.86 -2.67
C VAL A 31 -2.73 -8.55 -3.79
N VAL A 32 -3.09 -7.57 -4.62
CA VAL A 32 -2.16 -6.89 -5.53
C VAL A 32 -2.01 -5.47 -4.99
N ALA A 33 -0.79 -5.10 -4.63
CA ALA A 33 -0.46 -3.76 -4.16
C ALA A 33 0.15 -2.96 -5.34
N LEU A 34 -0.38 -1.77 -5.60
CA LEU A 34 0.06 -0.90 -6.68
C LEU A 34 0.50 0.44 -6.09
N ASP A 35 1.71 0.88 -6.47
CA ASP A 35 2.20 2.23 -6.17
C ASP A 35 1.98 3.11 -7.39
N CYS A 36 1.27 4.22 -7.19
CA CYS A 36 1.04 5.24 -8.22
C CYS A 36 1.65 6.59 -7.85
N ASP A 37 2.50 6.63 -6.82
CA ASP A 37 3.24 7.84 -6.48
C ASP A 37 4.42 8.03 -7.43
N THR A 38 4.76 9.30 -7.69
CA THR A 38 5.92 9.69 -8.52
C THR A 38 7.25 9.24 -7.92
N ASN A 39 7.30 9.06 -6.60
CA ASN A 39 8.44 8.48 -5.88
C ASN A 39 8.00 7.17 -5.18
N PRO A 40 8.06 6.03 -5.89
CA PRO A 40 7.48 4.78 -5.41
C PRO A 40 8.29 4.20 -4.24
N ASN A 41 7.62 3.94 -3.12
CA ASN A 41 8.22 3.40 -1.89
C ASN A 41 7.41 2.25 -1.27
N LEU A 42 6.34 1.80 -1.95
CA LEU A 42 5.46 0.74 -1.44
C LEU A 42 6.14 -0.63 -1.38
N GLY A 43 6.97 -0.99 -2.37
CA GLY A 43 7.71 -2.26 -2.37
C GLY A 43 8.65 -2.36 -1.17
N LEU A 44 9.45 -1.32 -0.95
CA LEU A 44 10.32 -1.20 0.23
C LEU A 44 9.51 -1.30 1.54
N SER A 45 8.36 -0.61 1.61
CA SER A 45 7.47 -0.65 2.79
C SER A 45 6.86 -2.03 3.06
N LEU A 46 6.74 -2.87 2.02
CA LEU A 46 6.28 -4.26 2.10
C LEU A 46 7.42 -5.25 2.36
N GLY A 47 8.69 -4.80 2.26
CA GLY A 47 9.88 -5.65 2.43
C GLY A 47 10.24 -6.47 1.19
N VAL A 48 9.98 -5.92 0.00
CA VAL A 48 10.29 -6.53 -1.32
C VAL A 48 11.41 -5.77 -2.01
#